data_AF-A0A929Y9H8-F1
#
_entry.id   AF-A0A929Y9H8-F1
#
_cell.length_a   1.000
_cell.length_b   1.000
_cell.length_c   1.000
_cell.angle_alpha   90.00
_cell.angle_beta   90.00
_cell.angle_gamma   90.00
#
_symmetry.space_group_name_H-M   'P 1'
#
loop_
_entity.id
_entity.type
_entity.pdbx_description
1 polymer ?
#
loop_
_entity_poly.entity_id
_entity_poly.type
_entity_poly.pdbx_seq_one_letter_code
_entity_poly.pdbx_strand_id
1 'polypeptide(L)'
;VRSLDDSYLIADKDAERFDLGEYPTYLYDKNPFNDTKYLLNLDVLGQYIAPMLLRRTRGGRGGVESFDVYANWSAGVRYGREAVIGARKPYPSHVLQEELSSAEKEEEIRNLQQNVLSLAKEFPDTEFYVFFPPYSVVWWGDRYAEGSLKKMVTAQEVAISKMLSCKNIQIYGFTTDLEVITDLQNYRDAGHYGEWINSRILQEMAKKDSHFHVTKENAKEYGASLQKLLLSYPYDQIITQ
;
A
#
# COMPACT_ATOMS: atom_id res chain seq x y z
N VAL A 1 -0.46 10.66 -6.56
CA VAL A 1 -0.59 9.20 -6.63
C VAL A 1 -0.46 8.64 -5.21
N ARG A 2 -1.37 7.76 -4.79
CA ARG A 2 -1.38 7.18 -3.44
C ARG A 2 -1.81 5.71 -3.50
N SER A 3 -1.06 4.84 -2.84
CA SER A 3 -1.52 3.48 -2.58
C SER A 3 -2.49 3.47 -1.39
N LEU A 4 -3.56 2.69 -1.46
CA LEU A 4 -4.37 2.35 -0.30
C LEU A 4 -4.08 0.91 0.09
N ASP A 5 -3.55 0.73 1.29
CA ASP A 5 -3.34 -0.58 1.90
C ASP A 5 -4.69 -1.10 2.41
N ASP A 6 -5.10 -2.26 1.89
CA ASP A 6 -6.35 -2.93 2.23
C ASP A 6 -6.52 -3.14 3.75
N SER A 7 -5.43 -3.31 4.49
CA SER A 7 -5.43 -3.56 5.93
C SER A 7 -5.90 -2.36 6.75
N TYR A 8 -5.79 -1.14 6.20
CA TYR A 8 -6.11 0.10 6.90
C TYR A 8 -7.46 0.70 6.51
N LEU A 9 -8.23 0.07 5.61
CA LEU A 9 -9.54 0.58 5.21
C LEU A 9 -10.50 0.64 6.41
N ILE A 10 -10.53 -0.41 7.22
CA ILE A 10 -11.38 -0.54 8.41
C ILE A 10 -10.70 -0.05 9.71
N ALA A 11 -9.51 0.54 9.60
CA ALA A 11 -8.83 1.10 10.77
C ALA A 11 -9.57 2.33 11.29
N ASP A 12 -9.36 2.64 12.58
CA ASP A 12 -9.84 3.89 13.17
C ASP A 12 -9.34 5.08 12.35
N LYS A 13 -10.22 6.06 12.11
CA LYS A 13 -9.88 7.25 11.31
C LYS A 13 -8.66 8.03 11.84
N ASP A 14 -8.37 7.94 13.13
CA ASP A 14 -7.25 8.59 13.82
C ASP A 14 -6.10 7.61 14.13
N ALA A 15 -6.09 6.41 13.51
CA ALA A 15 -5.05 5.41 13.73
C ALA A 15 -3.67 5.93 13.28
N GLU A 16 -2.73 5.92 14.23
CA GLU A 16 -1.32 6.26 14.00
C GLU A 16 -0.41 5.05 14.20
N ARG A 17 0.74 5.09 13.54
CA ARG A 17 1.81 4.10 13.73
C ARG A 17 2.78 4.57 14.80
N PHE A 18 2.82 3.86 15.93
CA PHE A 18 3.71 4.18 17.05
C PHE A 18 5.03 3.38 17.04
N ASP A 19 5.18 2.42 16.13
CA ASP A 19 6.36 1.54 16.05
C ASP A 19 7.61 2.26 15.52
N LEU A 20 7.44 3.45 14.95
CA LEU A 20 8.52 4.30 14.43
C LEU A 20 8.97 5.39 15.42
N GLY A 21 8.48 5.35 16.66
CA GLY A 21 8.78 6.33 17.70
C GLY A 21 7.73 7.44 17.81
N GLU A 22 8.09 8.51 18.52
CA GLU A 22 7.22 9.67 18.69
C GLU A 22 7.12 10.45 17.36
N TYR A 23 5.89 10.67 16.90
CA TYR A 23 5.66 11.47 15.70
C TYR A 23 6.21 12.89 15.91
N PRO A 24 7.06 13.43 15.01
CA PRO A 24 7.77 14.68 15.25
C PRO A 24 6.86 15.89 14.99
N THR A 25 5.79 16.03 15.77
CA THR A 25 4.77 17.10 15.65
C THR A 25 5.37 18.50 15.67
N TYR A 26 6.50 18.68 16.39
CA TYR A 26 7.23 19.93 16.46
C TYR A 26 7.75 20.42 15.10
N LEU A 27 7.99 19.53 14.12
CA LEU A 27 8.40 19.91 12.76
C LEU A 27 7.25 20.47 11.91
N TYR A 28 6.01 20.36 12.39
CA TYR A 28 4.80 20.78 11.66
C TYR A 28 4.15 22.03 12.26
N ASP A 29 4.74 22.63 13.29
CA ASP A 29 4.28 23.88 13.86
C ASP A 29 5.10 25.09 13.31
N LYS A 30 4.92 26.27 13.91
CA LYS A 30 5.64 27.51 13.53
C LYS A 30 6.58 27.99 14.63
N ASN A 31 6.96 27.13 15.57
CA ASN A 31 7.73 27.46 16.76
C ASN A 31 9.21 27.08 16.57
N PRO A 32 10.08 28.01 16.13
CA PRO A 32 11.48 27.69 15.84
C PRO A 32 12.30 27.24 17.07
N PHE A 33 11.78 27.42 18.29
CA PHE A 33 12.51 27.06 19.50
C PHE A 33 12.51 25.56 19.77
N ASN A 34 11.49 24.82 19.31
CA ASN A 34 11.42 23.37 19.48
C ASN A 34 12.13 22.60 18.35
N ASP A 35 12.44 23.25 17.21
CA ASP A 35 13.26 22.71 16.11
C ASP A 35 14.66 22.30 16.55
N THR A 36 15.13 22.82 17.69
CA THR A 36 16.37 22.38 18.34
C THR A 36 16.41 20.87 18.56
N LYS A 37 15.26 20.21 18.76
CA LYS A 37 15.13 18.75 18.85
C LYS A 37 15.59 18.03 17.58
N TYR A 38 15.45 18.65 16.41
CA TYR A 38 15.95 18.12 15.14
C TYR A 38 17.36 18.63 14.84
N LEU A 39 17.59 19.94 14.98
CA LEU A 39 18.87 20.59 14.62
C LEU A 39 20.05 20.11 15.49
N LEU A 40 19.80 19.78 16.75
CA LEU A 40 20.79 19.28 17.70
C LEU A 40 20.70 17.76 17.92
N ASN A 41 19.93 17.06 17.07
CA ASN A 41 19.80 15.63 17.15
C ASN A 41 21.13 14.96 16.75
N LEU A 42 21.77 14.27 17.70
CA LEU A 42 23.08 13.64 17.46
C LEU A 42 23.02 12.51 16.43
N ASP A 43 21.88 11.84 16.27
CA ASP A 43 21.71 10.84 15.20
C ASP A 43 21.60 11.52 13.83
N VAL A 44 20.87 12.63 13.72
CA VAL A 44 20.82 13.42 12.47
C VAL A 44 22.21 13.96 12.11
N LEU A 45 22.90 14.58 13.08
CA LEU A 45 24.23 15.13 12.89
C LEU A 45 25.26 14.04 12.55
N GLY A 46 25.26 12.94 13.30
CA GLY A 46 26.27 11.90 13.22
C GLY A 46 26.04 10.86 12.12
N GLN A 47 24.79 10.43 11.91
CA GLN A 47 24.47 9.35 10.96
C GLN A 47 24.14 9.87 9.55
N TYR A 48 23.68 11.11 9.42
CA TYR A 48 23.30 11.69 8.12
C TYR A 48 24.23 12.83 7.70
N ILE A 49 24.34 13.89 8.50
CA ILE A 49 25.07 15.10 8.09
C ILE A 49 26.58 14.85 7.99
N ALA A 50 27.22 14.25 9.00
CA ALA A 50 28.66 14.03 8.99
C ALA A 50 29.13 13.11 7.83
N PRO A 51 28.47 11.97 7.53
CA PRO A 51 28.81 11.15 6.36
C PRO A 51 28.61 11.89 5.03
N MET A 52 27.54 12.69 4.90
CA MET A 52 27.32 13.51 3.71
C MET A 52 28.44 14.54 3.50
N LEU A 53 28.85 15.24 4.56
CA LEU A 53 29.96 16.20 4.52
C LEU A 53 31.29 15.52 4.19
N LEU A 54 31.58 14.36 4.81
CA LEU A 54 32.79 13.60 4.53
C LEU A 54 32.82 13.07 3.08
N ARG A 55 31.69 12.57 2.58
CA ARG A 55 31.55 12.17 1.16
C ARG A 55 31.82 13.37 0.26
N ARG A 56 31.33 14.56 0.63
CA ARG A 56 31.54 15.80 -0.15
C ARG A 56 33.00 16.24 -0.14
N THR A 57 33.70 16.21 0.99
CA THR A 57 35.13 16.59 1.07
C THR A 57 36.02 15.62 0.28
N ARG A 58 35.57 14.38 0.06
CA ARG A 58 36.23 13.38 -0.79
C ARG A 58 35.84 13.45 -2.27
N GLY A 59 35.21 14.55 -2.71
CA GLY A 59 34.84 14.76 -4.12
C GLY A 59 33.51 14.12 -4.54
N GLY A 60 32.73 13.57 -3.61
CA GLY A 60 31.40 13.04 -3.91
C GLY A 60 30.41 14.13 -4.33
N ARG A 61 29.37 13.71 -5.06
CA ARG A 61 28.26 14.58 -5.45
C ARG A 61 27.53 15.06 -4.19
N GLY A 62 27.36 16.38 -4.06
CA GLY A 62 26.50 16.97 -3.03
C GLY A 62 25.07 17.18 -3.56
N GLY A 63 24.15 17.51 -2.66
CA GLY A 63 22.74 17.76 -2.98
C GLY A 63 21.80 16.67 -2.41
N VAL A 64 20.53 16.78 -2.78
CA VAL A 64 19.49 15.80 -2.43
C VAL A 64 19.56 14.63 -3.40
N GLU A 65 19.39 13.42 -2.88
CA GLU A 65 19.32 12.19 -3.67
C GLU A 65 18.08 12.20 -4.58
N SER A 66 18.11 11.49 -5.72
CA SER A 66 16.89 11.40 -6.56
C SER A 66 15.78 10.66 -5.82
N PHE A 67 14.51 10.95 -6.15
CA PHE A 67 13.39 10.20 -5.58
C PHE A 67 13.39 8.71 -5.98
N ASP A 68 14.05 8.35 -7.08
CA ASP A 68 14.20 6.95 -7.49
C ASP A 68 15.16 6.16 -6.58
N VAL A 69 16.14 6.85 -6.00
CA VAL A 69 17.15 6.25 -5.11
C VAL A 69 16.79 6.44 -3.64
N TYR A 70 16.18 7.58 -3.29
CA TYR A 70 15.76 7.88 -1.94
C TYR A 70 14.71 6.87 -1.45
N ALA A 71 15.01 6.23 -0.31
CA ALA A 71 14.17 5.18 0.29
C ALA A 71 13.93 3.93 -0.58
N ASN A 72 14.63 3.79 -1.70
CA ASN A 72 14.61 2.55 -2.48
C ASN A 72 15.43 1.46 -1.77
N TRP A 73 14.78 0.36 -1.44
CA TRP A 73 15.39 -0.80 -0.79
C TRP A 73 15.62 -1.98 -1.74
N SER A 74 15.28 -1.84 -3.02
CA SER A 74 15.19 -2.97 -3.97
C SER A 74 16.52 -3.69 -4.17
N ALA A 75 17.62 -2.93 -4.30
CA ALA A 75 18.96 -3.50 -4.46
C ALA A 75 19.49 -4.21 -3.19
N GLY A 76 18.89 -3.96 -2.02
CA GLY A 76 19.35 -4.48 -0.73
C GLY A 76 18.65 -5.77 -0.28
N VAL A 77 17.73 -6.31 -1.08
CA VAL A 77 16.90 -7.46 -0.69
C VAL A 77 17.00 -8.58 -1.72
N ARG A 78 16.54 -9.76 -1.34
CA ARG A 78 16.33 -10.87 -2.26
C ARG A 78 14.84 -11.00 -2.56
N TYR A 79 14.54 -11.15 -3.83
CA TYR A 79 13.22 -11.50 -4.31
C TYR A 79 13.14 -13.00 -4.56
N GLY A 80 11.92 -13.55 -4.59
CA GLY A 80 11.72 -14.92 -4.97
C GLY A 80 10.86 -15.72 -4.00
N ARG A 81 10.37 -16.84 -4.54
CA ARG A 81 9.55 -17.82 -3.83
C ARG A 81 10.08 -18.19 -2.45
N GLU A 82 11.39 -18.45 -2.33
CA GLU A 82 12.02 -18.80 -1.05
C GLU A 82 11.89 -17.69 0.00
N ALA A 83 12.10 -16.43 -0.40
CA ALA A 83 11.98 -15.27 0.50
C ALA A 83 10.53 -15.04 0.96
N VAL A 84 9.57 -15.26 0.06
CA VAL A 84 8.14 -15.04 0.32
C VAL A 84 7.53 -16.16 1.17
N ILE A 85 7.83 -17.42 0.83
CA ILE A 85 7.28 -18.60 1.53
C ILE A 85 8.02 -18.82 2.86
N GLY A 86 9.35 -18.72 2.86
CA GLY A 86 10.16 -18.98 4.05
C GLY A 86 9.79 -20.30 4.73
N ALA A 87 9.47 -20.21 6.03
CA ALA A 87 9.06 -21.36 6.85
C ALA A 87 7.53 -21.50 7.02
N ARG A 88 6.73 -20.91 6.12
CA ARG A 88 5.26 -20.97 6.19
C ARG A 88 4.77 -22.41 6.07
N LYS A 89 3.67 -22.70 6.78
CA LYS A 89 2.96 -23.97 6.67
C LYS A 89 1.92 -23.90 5.54
N PRO A 90 1.54 -25.05 4.94
CA PRO A 90 0.43 -25.08 4.00
C PRO A 90 -0.84 -24.46 4.60
N TYR A 91 -1.56 -23.71 3.78
CA TYR A 91 -2.82 -23.10 4.18
C TYR A 91 -3.92 -24.18 4.34
N PRO A 92 -4.88 -23.99 5.26
CA PRO A 92 -6.05 -24.84 5.37
C PRO A 92 -6.87 -24.82 4.07
N SER A 93 -7.46 -25.96 3.70
CA SER A 93 -8.30 -26.08 2.49
C SER A 93 -9.69 -25.46 2.64
N HIS A 94 -10.15 -25.25 3.88
CA HIS A 94 -11.43 -24.62 4.18
C HIS A 94 -11.34 -23.76 5.43
N VAL A 95 -11.71 -22.48 5.30
CA VAL A 95 -11.81 -21.52 6.41
C VAL A 95 -13.08 -20.72 6.26
N LEU A 96 -13.86 -20.62 7.35
CA LEU A 96 -15.01 -19.73 7.42
C LEU A 96 -14.53 -18.28 7.32
N GLN A 97 -15.15 -17.52 6.43
CA GLN A 97 -14.78 -16.13 6.21
C GLN A 97 -15.73 -15.19 6.94
N GLU A 98 -15.16 -14.21 7.62
CA GLU A 98 -15.88 -13.13 8.28
C GLU A 98 -16.53 -12.20 7.24
N GLU A 99 -17.71 -11.70 7.58
CA GLU A 99 -18.37 -10.62 6.86
C GLU A 99 -17.94 -9.28 7.45
N LEU A 100 -17.95 -8.23 6.63
CA LEU A 100 -17.81 -6.87 7.13
C LEU A 100 -19.07 -6.48 7.92
N SER A 101 -18.91 -6.22 9.22
CA SER A 101 -20.03 -5.80 10.07
C SER A 101 -20.47 -4.36 9.75
N SER A 102 -21.71 -4.01 10.14
CA SER A 102 -22.21 -2.64 9.98
C SER A 102 -21.34 -1.61 10.72
N ALA A 103 -20.84 -1.95 11.91
CA ALA A 103 -20.00 -1.07 12.71
C ALA A 103 -18.62 -0.83 12.08
N GLU A 104 -17.97 -1.90 11.57
CA GLU A 104 -16.71 -1.78 10.83
C GLU A 104 -16.91 -0.96 9.54
N LYS A 105 -18.01 -1.18 8.82
CA LYS A 105 -18.34 -0.39 7.62
C LYS A 105 -18.55 1.10 7.95
N GLU A 106 -19.16 1.41 9.08
CA GLU A 106 -19.29 2.80 9.52
C GLU A 106 -17.94 3.44 9.86
N GLU A 107 -17.03 2.70 10.51
CA GLU A 107 -15.67 3.16 10.78
C GLU A 107 -14.88 3.35 9.49
N GLU A 108 -14.95 2.40 8.56
CA GLU A 108 -14.35 2.50 7.23
C GLU A 108 -14.80 3.78 6.50
N ILE A 109 -16.11 4.08 6.53
CA ILE A 109 -16.66 5.29 5.92
C ILE A 109 -16.14 6.56 6.63
N ARG A 110 -16.01 6.56 7.96
CA ARG A 110 -15.43 7.69 8.71
C ARG A 110 -13.97 7.91 8.33
N ASN A 111 -13.18 6.83 8.30
CA ASN A 111 -11.78 6.84 7.90
C ASN A 111 -11.61 7.37 6.48
N LEU A 112 -12.33 6.81 5.49
CA LEU A 112 -12.30 7.29 4.11
C LEU A 112 -12.69 8.76 4.01
N GLN A 113 -13.73 9.19 4.74
CA GLN A 113 -14.18 10.58 4.71
C GLN A 113 -13.13 11.54 5.25
N GLN A 114 -12.39 11.16 6.31
CA GLN A 114 -11.33 11.99 6.90
C GLN A 114 -10.04 11.96 6.08
N ASN A 115 -9.61 10.77 5.64
CA ASN A 115 -8.24 10.54 5.15
C ASN A 115 -8.12 10.46 3.62
N VAL A 116 -9.24 10.45 2.88
CA VAL A 116 -9.24 10.40 1.41
C VAL A 116 -10.21 11.42 0.80
N LEU A 117 -11.49 11.36 1.16
CA LEU A 117 -12.54 12.11 0.46
C LEU A 117 -12.57 13.60 0.81
N SER A 118 -12.20 13.98 2.03
CA SER A 118 -12.09 15.39 2.46
C SER A 118 -11.17 16.17 1.53
N LEU A 119 -9.95 15.66 1.31
CA LEU A 119 -8.92 16.27 0.49
C LEU A 119 -9.36 16.37 -0.98
N ALA A 120 -9.95 15.30 -1.52
CA ALA A 120 -10.45 15.32 -2.89
C ALA A 120 -11.56 16.37 -3.10
N LYS A 121 -12.44 16.56 -2.11
CA LYS A 121 -13.51 17.58 -2.15
C LYS A 121 -12.98 19.00 -1.98
N GLU A 122 -11.94 19.19 -1.17
CA GLU A 122 -11.31 20.48 -0.92
C GLU A 122 -10.56 21.00 -2.17
N PHE A 123 -9.97 20.10 -2.95
CA PHE A 123 -9.19 20.44 -4.15
C PHE A 123 -9.81 19.84 -5.43
N PRO A 124 -10.97 20.37 -5.91
CA PRO A 124 -11.70 19.79 -7.03
C PRO A 124 -10.95 19.86 -8.38
N ASP A 125 -10.00 20.80 -8.51
CA ASP A 125 -9.18 20.97 -9.73
C ASP A 125 -7.92 20.08 -9.74
N THR A 126 -7.71 19.27 -8.69
CA THR A 126 -6.59 18.33 -8.57
C THR A 126 -7.05 16.92 -8.87
N GLU A 127 -6.36 16.21 -9.77
CA GLU A 127 -6.58 14.78 -10.01
C GLU A 127 -5.81 13.92 -8.99
N PHE A 128 -6.56 13.16 -8.20
CA PHE A 128 -6.03 12.22 -7.22
C PHE A 128 -6.02 10.81 -7.81
N TYR A 129 -4.83 10.32 -8.09
CA TYR A 129 -4.61 8.94 -8.48
C TYR A 129 -4.47 8.05 -7.25
N VAL A 130 -5.35 7.07 -7.12
CA VAL A 130 -5.42 6.12 -6.01
C VAL A 130 -5.33 4.70 -6.55
N PHE A 131 -4.59 3.81 -5.89
CA PHE A 131 -4.52 2.42 -6.33
C PHE A 131 -4.48 1.41 -5.19
N PHE A 132 -5.06 0.23 -5.42
CA PHE A 132 -4.89 -0.94 -4.56
C PHE A 132 -3.68 -1.74 -5.05
N PRO A 133 -2.69 -1.99 -4.18
CA PRO A 133 -1.44 -2.63 -4.57
C PRO A 133 -1.66 -4.11 -4.96
N PRO A 134 -0.83 -4.66 -5.85
CA PRO A 134 -0.86 -6.09 -6.16
C PRO A 134 -0.16 -6.86 -5.04
N TYR A 135 -0.80 -7.06 -3.88
CA TYR A 135 -0.29 -7.98 -2.87
C TYR A 135 -0.23 -9.41 -3.43
N SER A 136 0.82 -10.17 -3.09
CA SER A 136 0.98 -11.53 -3.61
C SER A 136 -0.14 -12.45 -3.11
N VAL A 137 -0.35 -13.56 -3.82
CA VAL A 137 -1.27 -14.62 -3.38
C VAL A 137 -0.92 -15.23 -2.03
N VAL A 138 0.34 -15.12 -1.57
CA VAL A 138 0.73 -15.53 -0.21
C VAL A 138 0.15 -14.57 0.84
N TRP A 139 0.15 -13.27 0.56
CA TRP A 139 -0.46 -12.29 1.46
C TRP A 139 -1.97 -12.48 1.56
N TRP A 140 -2.65 -12.71 0.42
CA TRP A 140 -4.07 -13.04 0.41
C TRP A 140 -4.37 -14.40 1.06
N GLY A 141 -3.46 -15.36 0.92
CA GLY A 141 -3.53 -16.66 1.60
C GLY A 141 -3.46 -16.54 3.12
N ASP A 142 -2.67 -15.61 3.64
CA ASP A 142 -2.65 -15.31 5.08
C ASP A 142 -4.01 -14.79 5.54
N ARG A 143 -4.62 -13.84 4.80
CA ARG A 143 -5.96 -13.32 5.12
C ARG A 143 -7.03 -14.41 5.01
N TYR A 144 -6.91 -15.29 4.03
CA TYR A 144 -7.81 -16.45 3.88
C TYR A 144 -7.73 -17.37 5.10
N ALA A 145 -6.52 -17.71 5.53
CA ALA A 145 -6.27 -18.58 6.66
C ALA A 145 -6.72 -17.97 8.00
N GLU A 146 -6.63 -16.65 8.13
CA GLU A 146 -7.15 -15.88 9.26
C GLU A 146 -8.69 -15.77 9.25
N GLY A 147 -9.34 -16.06 8.12
CA GLY A 147 -10.79 -15.88 7.94
C GLY A 147 -11.21 -14.44 7.61
N SER A 148 -10.27 -13.53 7.37
CA SER A 148 -10.53 -12.10 7.16
C SER A 148 -10.66 -11.70 5.68
N LEU A 149 -10.36 -12.59 4.74
CA LEU A 149 -10.28 -12.28 3.31
C LEU A 149 -11.59 -11.67 2.77
N LYS A 150 -12.73 -12.31 3.01
CA LYS A 150 -14.02 -11.83 2.47
C LYS A 150 -14.37 -10.45 3.01
N LYS A 151 -14.17 -10.21 4.31
CA LYS A 151 -14.32 -8.92 4.96
C LYS A 151 -13.46 -7.85 4.27
N MET A 152 -12.18 -8.13 4.03
CA MET A 152 -11.27 -7.18 3.38
C MET A 152 -11.67 -6.84 1.95
N VAL A 153 -12.05 -7.84 1.15
CA VAL A 153 -12.54 -7.60 -0.23
C VAL A 153 -13.83 -6.77 -0.20
N THR A 154 -14.72 -7.03 0.75
CA THR A 154 -15.96 -6.25 0.92
C THR A 154 -15.66 -4.80 1.33
N ALA A 155 -14.69 -4.56 2.22
CA ALA A 155 -14.24 -3.21 2.56
C ALA A 155 -13.65 -2.50 1.33
N GLN A 156 -12.86 -3.19 0.50
CA GLN A 156 -12.34 -2.62 -0.74
C GLN A 156 -13.46 -2.16 -1.68
N GLU A 157 -14.53 -2.94 -1.84
CA GLU A 157 -15.70 -2.57 -2.63
C GLU A 157 -16.43 -1.33 -2.08
N VAL A 158 -16.57 -1.23 -0.76
CA VAL A 158 -17.14 -0.05 -0.10
C VAL A 158 -16.28 1.18 -0.35
N ALA A 159 -14.96 1.07 -0.17
CA ALA A 159 -14.02 2.14 -0.44
C ALA A 159 -14.08 2.63 -1.89
N ILE A 160 -14.06 1.72 -2.86
CA ILE A 160 -14.20 2.04 -4.29
C ILE A 160 -15.51 2.78 -4.54
N SER A 161 -16.63 2.26 -4.04
CA SER A 161 -17.96 2.86 -4.20
C SER A 161 -18.00 4.30 -3.67
N LYS A 162 -17.40 4.55 -2.50
CA LYS A 162 -17.33 5.89 -1.90
C LYS A 162 -16.41 6.83 -2.68
N MET A 163 -15.23 6.36 -3.10
CA MET A 163 -14.28 7.18 -3.86
C MET A 163 -14.82 7.57 -5.23
N LEU A 164 -15.57 6.69 -5.92
CA LEU A 164 -16.21 6.99 -7.21
C LEU A 164 -17.26 8.11 -7.14
N SER A 165 -17.68 8.53 -5.94
CA SER A 165 -18.52 9.73 -5.79
C SER A 165 -17.76 11.03 -6.10
N CYS A 166 -16.44 11.03 -6.03
CA CYS A 166 -15.57 12.18 -6.33
C CYS A 166 -15.04 12.06 -7.77
N LYS A 167 -15.39 13.03 -8.63
CA LYS A 167 -15.02 13.00 -10.07
C LYS A 167 -13.51 13.12 -10.32
N ASN A 168 -12.79 13.68 -9.36
CA ASN A 168 -11.35 13.94 -9.43
C ASN A 168 -10.52 12.83 -8.77
N ILE A 169 -11.11 11.69 -8.38
CA ILE A 169 -10.38 10.50 -7.95
C ILE A 169 -10.35 9.49 -9.10
N GLN A 170 -9.14 9.10 -9.52
CA GLN A 170 -8.90 8.02 -10.48
C GLN A 170 -8.45 6.78 -9.71
N ILE A 171 -9.18 5.66 -9.82
CA ILE A 171 -8.96 4.45 -9.00
C ILE A 171 -8.37 3.33 -9.86
N TYR A 172 -7.30 2.70 -9.40
CA TYR A 172 -6.69 1.57 -10.11
C TYR A 172 -6.59 0.33 -9.21
N GLY A 173 -7.11 -0.80 -9.67
CA GLY A 173 -7.13 -2.04 -8.90
C GLY A 173 -6.15 -3.07 -9.43
N PHE A 174 -4.93 -3.15 -8.88
CA PHE A 174 -3.90 -4.08 -9.37
C PHE A 174 -3.98 -5.48 -8.76
N THR A 175 -4.87 -5.71 -7.78
CA THR A 175 -5.11 -7.04 -7.21
C THR A 175 -5.60 -8.07 -8.23
N THR A 176 -6.17 -7.63 -9.36
CA THR A 176 -6.61 -8.49 -10.46
C THR A 176 -5.47 -8.85 -11.43
N ASP A 177 -4.26 -8.31 -11.25
CA ASP A 177 -3.09 -8.63 -12.07
C ASP A 177 -2.52 -10.01 -11.70
N LEU A 178 -3.16 -11.07 -12.21
CA LEU A 178 -2.79 -12.45 -11.92
C LEU A 178 -1.34 -12.78 -12.23
N GLU A 179 -0.79 -12.21 -13.30
CA GLU A 179 0.61 -12.41 -13.68
C GLU A 179 1.54 -11.89 -12.58
N VAL A 180 1.22 -10.73 -12.00
CA VAL A 180 2.02 -10.14 -10.92
C VAL A 180 1.77 -10.86 -9.61
N ILE A 181 0.51 -11.00 -9.17
CA ILE A 181 0.21 -11.48 -7.82
C ILE A 181 0.57 -12.95 -7.60
N THR A 182 0.64 -13.77 -8.65
CA THR A 182 0.98 -15.20 -8.56
C THR A 182 2.48 -15.47 -8.73
N ASP A 183 3.22 -14.57 -9.37
CA ASP A 183 4.66 -14.72 -9.55
C ASP A 183 5.42 -14.19 -8.33
N LEU A 184 5.79 -15.12 -7.44
CA LEU A 184 6.54 -14.81 -6.21
C LEU A 184 7.96 -14.32 -6.48
N GLN A 185 8.47 -14.39 -7.72
CA GLN A 185 9.71 -13.72 -8.11
C GLN A 185 9.61 -12.20 -8.07
N ASN A 186 8.40 -11.65 -8.06
CA ASN A 186 8.18 -10.22 -7.93
C ASN A 186 8.34 -9.68 -6.51
N TYR A 187 8.46 -10.54 -5.50
CA TYR A 187 8.31 -10.13 -4.10
C TYR A 187 9.48 -10.54 -3.20
N ARG A 188 9.77 -9.69 -2.20
CA ARG A 188 10.75 -9.97 -1.14
C ARG A 188 10.15 -10.62 0.11
N ASP A 189 8.85 -10.44 0.29
CA ASP A 189 8.01 -11.02 1.33
C ASP A 189 6.56 -11.06 0.80
N ALA A 190 5.58 -11.43 1.62
CA ALA A 190 4.21 -11.58 1.14
C ALA A 190 3.62 -10.29 0.51
N GLY A 191 4.00 -9.10 1.01
CA GLY A 191 3.37 -7.84 0.63
C GLY A 191 4.20 -6.91 -0.26
N HIS A 192 5.53 -7.03 -0.24
CA HIS A 192 6.41 -6.03 -0.85
C HIS A 192 7.01 -6.51 -2.19
N TYR A 193 6.58 -5.85 -3.27
CA TYR A 193 7.01 -6.12 -4.65
C TYR A 193 8.22 -5.28 -5.09
N GLY A 194 8.88 -5.71 -6.17
CA GLY A 194 10.06 -5.07 -6.74
C GLY A 194 9.78 -3.73 -7.42
N GLU A 195 10.83 -2.93 -7.61
CA GLU A 195 10.72 -1.60 -8.23
C GLU A 195 10.22 -1.62 -9.69
N TRP A 196 10.40 -2.74 -10.39
CA TRP A 196 9.84 -2.94 -11.72
C TRP A 196 8.31 -3.01 -11.71
N ILE A 197 7.70 -3.50 -10.61
CA ILE A 197 6.26 -3.47 -10.42
C ILE A 197 5.76 -2.05 -10.12
N ASN A 198 6.52 -1.25 -9.35
CA ASN A 198 6.23 0.19 -9.21
C ASN A 198 6.21 0.89 -10.58
N SER A 199 7.20 0.58 -11.43
CA SER A 199 7.27 1.13 -12.79
C SER A 199 6.08 0.71 -13.65
N ARG A 200 5.70 -0.58 -13.61
CA ARG A 200 4.50 -1.11 -14.29
C ARG A 200 3.24 -0.38 -13.81
N ILE A 201 3.04 -0.22 -12.51
CA ILE A 201 1.88 0.50 -11.94
C ILE A 201 1.79 1.91 -12.52
N LEU A 202 2.88 2.69 -12.49
CA LEU A 202 2.89 4.05 -13.03
C LEU A 202 2.61 4.10 -14.54
N GLN A 203 3.18 3.16 -15.30
CA GLN A 203 2.93 3.04 -16.74
C GLN A 203 1.47 2.71 -17.03
N GLU A 204 0.87 1.78 -16.29
CA GLU A 204 -0.55 1.43 -16.44
C GLU A 204 -1.48 2.56 -16.04
N MET A 205 -1.15 3.31 -14.98
CA MET A 205 -1.95 4.48 -14.55
C MET A 205 -1.85 5.67 -15.52
N ALA A 206 -0.80 5.73 -16.34
CA ALA A 206 -0.66 6.73 -17.39
C ALA A 206 -1.52 6.43 -18.64
N LYS A 207 -2.00 5.19 -18.82
CA LYS A 207 -2.84 4.79 -19.96
C LYS A 207 -4.30 5.18 -19.73
N LYS A 208 -4.92 5.77 -20.75
CA LYS A 208 -6.34 6.19 -20.70
C LYS A 208 -7.31 5.00 -20.68
N ASP A 209 -6.91 3.90 -21.30
CA ASP A 209 -7.68 2.66 -21.49
C ASP A 209 -7.11 1.50 -20.66
N SER A 210 -6.42 1.82 -19.57
CA SER A 210 -5.90 0.82 -18.64
C SER A 210 -7.01 -0.10 -18.14
N HIS A 211 -6.81 -1.41 -18.29
CA HIS A 211 -7.75 -2.41 -17.79
C HIS A 211 -7.81 -2.46 -16.25
N PHE A 212 -6.86 -1.83 -15.57
CA PHE A 212 -6.86 -1.67 -14.12
C PHE A 212 -7.68 -0.47 -13.64
N HIS A 213 -8.09 0.43 -14.55
CA HIS A 213 -8.87 1.62 -14.18
C HIS A 213 -10.30 1.22 -13.78
N VAL A 214 -10.64 1.47 -12.52
CA VAL A 214 -11.95 1.21 -11.95
C VAL A 214 -12.81 2.45 -12.07
N THR A 215 -13.93 2.32 -12.77
CA THR A 215 -14.90 3.36 -13.11
C THR A 215 -16.28 3.01 -12.57
N LYS A 216 -17.24 3.94 -12.66
CA LYS A 216 -18.62 3.66 -12.24
C LYS A 216 -19.24 2.54 -13.06
N GLU A 217 -18.84 2.42 -14.31
CA GLU A 217 -19.36 1.49 -15.29
C GLU A 217 -18.87 0.06 -15.01
N ASN A 218 -17.63 -0.11 -14.56
CA ASN A 218 -17.03 -1.43 -14.34
C ASN A 218 -16.86 -1.84 -12.86
N ALA A 219 -17.08 -0.95 -11.88
CA ALA A 219 -16.79 -1.23 -10.46
C ALA A 219 -17.48 -2.49 -9.93
N LYS A 220 -18.73 -2.75 -10.35
CA LYS A 220 -19.47 -3.95 -9.94
C LYS A 220 -18.83 -5.23 -10.49
N GLU A 221 -18.36 -5.19 -11.73
CA GLU A 221 -17.68 -6.32 -12.38
C GLU A 221 -16.29 -6.54 -11.77
N TYR A 222 -15.57 -5.45 -11.49
CA TYR A 222 -14.29 -5.50 -10.77
C TYR A 222 -14.44 -6.19 -9.40
N GLY A 223 -15.37 -5.75 -8.57
CA GLY A 223 -15.61 -6.34 -7.24
C GLY A 223 -15.99 -7.82 -7.31
N ALA A 224 -16.93 -8.19 -8.21
CA ALA A 224 -17.31 -9.58 -8.41
C ALA A 224 -16.15 -10.46 -8.90
N SER A 225 -15.31 -9.93 -9.80
CA SER A 225 -14.12 -10.63 -10.32
C SER A 225 -13.09 -10.82 -9.23
N LEU A 226 -12.84 -9.79 -8.41
CA LEU A 226 -11.92 -9.83 -7.28
C LEU A 226 -12.36 -10.85 -6.22
N GLN A 227 -13.64 -10.81 -5.80
CA GLN A 227 -14.20 -11.76 -4.85
C GLN A 227 -14.04 -13.19 -5.37
N LYS A 228 -14.46 -13.44 -6.62
CA LYS A 228 -14.34 -14.76 -7.23
C LYS A 228 -12.89 -15.21 -7.27
N LEU A 229 -11.99 -14.34 -7.74
CA LEU A 229 -10.56 -14.63 -7.84
C LEU A 229 -9.99 -15.06 -6.49
N LEU A 230 -10.14 -14.22 -5.47
CA LEU A 230 -9.49 -14.43 -4.19
C LEU A 230 -10.15 -15.54 -3.36
N LEU A 231 -11.48 -15.68 -3.37
CA LEU A 231 -12.16 -16.70 -2.55
C LEU A 231 -12.07 -18.11 -3.13
N SER A 232 -11.82 -18.24 -4.45
CA SER A 232 -11.67 -19.53 -5.12
C SER A 232 -10.23 -19.96 -5.36
N TYR A 233 -9.25 -19.12 -5.00
CA TYR A 233 -7.85 -19.40 -5.23
C TYR A 233 -7.38 -20.62 -4.42
N PRO A 234 -6.64 -21.58 -5.00
CA PRO A 234 -6.16 -22.79 -4.31
C PRO A 234 -4.94 -22.49 -3.42
N TYR A 235 -5.16 -21.79 -2.30
CA TYR A 235 -4.09 -21.34 -1.42
C TYR A 235 -3.25 -22.51 -0.85
N ASP A 236 -3.86 -23.65 -0.57
CA ASP A 236 -3.22 -24.87 -0.07
C ASP A 236 -2.10 -25.41 -1.00
N GLN A 237 -2.14 -25.04 -2.28
CA GLN A 237 -1.15 -25.44 -3.27
C GLN A 237 0.01 -24.43 -3.39
N ILE A 238 -0.15 -23.19 -2.90
CA ILE A 238 0.86 -22.14 -3.07
C ILE A 238 2.14 -22.48 -2.31
N ILE A 239 2.06 -23.13 -1.16
CA ILE A 239 3.22 -23.37 -0.29
C ILE A 239 4.01 -24.60 -0.72
N THR A 240 3.36 -25.55 -1.40
CA THR A 240 3.90 -26.89 -1.70
C THR A 240 4.53 -27.03 -3.09
N GLN A 241 4.30 -26.07 -3.99
CA GLN A 241 4.90 -26.00 -5.34
C GLN A 241 6.39 -25.64 -5.33
#